data_AF-A0AA38MCA3-F1
#
_entry.id   AF-A0AA38MCA3-F1
#
_cell.length_a   1.000
_cell.length_b   1.000
_cell.length_c   1.000
_cell.angle_alpha   90.00
_cell.angle_beta   90.00
_cell.angle_gamma   90.00
#
_symmetry.space_group_name_H-M   'P 1'
#
loop_
_entity.id
_entity.type
_entity.pdbx_description
1 polymer ?
#
loop_
_entity_poly.entity_id
_entity_poly.type
_entity_poly.pdbx_seq_one_letter_code
_entity_poly.pdbx_strand_id
1 'polypeptide(L)'
;MAELYFIISVFLVNAPQRFVTGEVSNDSEVCGNGKFLCENSTECLLINKYCDGNRDCPDGSDEDEVKCRDKEDDKFWDHMFQKRPWAENDHHPKICNFSYNGSCMCRKRDLFCGQQGLKIIPEDLPDEDIDLLDLEVNEFGYLSRDLLKPVPPNVAKM
;
A
#
# COMPACT_ATOMS: atom_id res chain seq x y z
N MET A 1 64.04 25.14 4.21
CA MET A 1 64.13 24.31 2.99
C MET A 1 64.10 22.87 3.50
N ALA A 2 62.93 22.36 3.88
CA ALA A 2 62.09 21.47 3.06
C ALA A 2 62.86 20.15 2.79
N GLU A 3 62.58 19.03 3.46
CA GLU A 3 61.59 17.98 3.11
C GLU A 3 62.01 16.74 3.98
N LEU A 4 61.23 15.78 4.47
CA LEU A 4 59.80 15.49 4.45
C LEU A 4 59.55 14.36 5.48
N TYR A 5 58.37 14.39 6.07
CA TYR A 5 57.86 13.61 7.19
C TYR A 5 57.66 12.12 6.88
N PHE A 6 58.04 11.25 7.81
CA PHE A 6 57.66 9.83 7.82
C PHE A 6 57.17 9.44 9.21
N ILE A 7 55.94 9.80 9.57
CA ILE A 7 55.27 9.23 10.75
C ILE A 7 53.80 8.97 10.42
N ILE A 8 53.39 7.78 10.80
CA ILE A 8 52.18 7.04 10.45
C ILE A 8 50.93 7.67 11.10
N SER A 9 49.85 7.80 10.35
CA SER A 9 48.48 7.78 10.87
C SER A 9 47.54 7.25 9.81
N VAL A 10 47.21 5.98 9.97
CA VAL A 10 46.06 5.31 9.36
C VAL A 10 44.81 6.11 9.72
N PHE A 11 44.11 6.69 8.76
CA PHE A 11 42.64 6.72 8.72
C PHE A 11 42.23 6.94 7.26
N LEU A 12 41.75 5.86 6.66
CA LEU A 12 41.03 5.87 5.39
C LEU A 12 39.87 6.87 5.53
N VAL A 13 39.96 8.04 4.90
CA VAL A 13 38.77 8.84 4.61
C VAL A 13 38.03 8.15 3.47
N ASN A 14 37.41 7.02 3.81
CA ASN A 14 36.26 6.53 3.07
C ASN A 14 35.12 7.46 3.45
N ALA A 15 34.95 8.54 2.69
CA ALA A 15 33.67 9.22 2.69
C ALA A 15 32.63 8.21 2.19
N PRO A 16 31.60 7.84 2.98
CA PRO A 16 30.48 7.13 2.39
C PRO A 16 29.83 8.12 1.43
N GLN A 17 29.93 7.84 0.13
CA GLN A 17 28.93 8.31 -0.81
C GLN A 17 27.59 7.90 -0.19
N ARG A 18 26.77 8.87 0.24
CA ARG A 18 25.33 8.62 0.36
C ARG A 18 24.82 8.47 -1.07
N PHE A 19 25.05 7.28 -1.59
CA PHE A 19 24.37 6.78 -2.75
C PHE A 19 22.92 6.67 -2.30
N VAL A 20 22.08 7.60 -2.76
CA VAL A 20 20.64 7.35 -2.78
C VAL A 20 20.48 6.28 -3.85
N THR A 21 20.69 5.02 -3.47
CA THR A 21 20.18 3.91 -4.27
C THR A 21 18.67 4.10 -4.24
N GLY A 22 18.08 4.39 -5.40
CA GLY A 22 16.67 4.13 -5.60
C GLY A 22 16.46 2.63 -5.47
N GLU A 23 16.40 2.15 -4.23
CA GLU A 23 15.85 0.85 -3.94
C GLU A 23 14.34 1.05 -3.99
N VAL A 24 13.72 0.34 -4.93
CA VAL A 24 12.29 0.05 -4.86
C VAL A 24 12.11 -0.63 -3.51
N SER A 25 11.72 0.14 -2.49
CA SER A 25 11.43 -0.38 -1.17
C SER A 25 10.26 -1.32 -1.34
N ASN A 26 10.45 -2.56 -0.94
CA ASN A 26 9.33 -3.43 -0.67
C ASN A 26 8.64 -2.82 0.55
N ASP A 27 7.71 -1.89 0.33
CA ASP A 27 7.07 -1.10 1.39
C ASP A 27 6.42 -2.00 2.46
N SER A 28 6.02 -3.21 2.06
CA SER A 28 5.52 -4.27 2.95
C SER A 28 6.58 -4.78 3.96
N GLU A 29 7.86 -4.78 3.61
CA GLU A 29 8.96 -5.26 4.46
C GLU A 29 9.41 -4.21 5.48
N VAL A 30 9.27 -2.93 5.13
CA VAL A 30 9.66 -1.80 6.01
C VAL A 30 8.53 -1.40 6.95
N CYS A 31 7.31 -1.28 6.43
CA CYS A 31 6.17 -0.75 7.18
C CYS A 31 5.22 -1.82 7.72
N GLY A 32 5.41 -3.07 7.33
CA GLY A 32 4.47 -4.14 7.58
C GLY A 32 3.23 -4.05 6.68
N ASN A 33 2.42 -5.08 6.73
CA ASN A 33 1.30 -5.27 5.81
C ASN A 33 0.20 -4.19 5.96
N GLY A 34 -0.40 -3.76 4.84
CA GLY A 34 -1.42 -2.72 4.81
C GLY A 34 -0.90 -1.31 5.16
N LYS A 35 0.42 -1.09 5.07
CA LYS A 35 1.06 0.21 5.29
C LYS A 35 2.04 0.55 4.17
N PHE A 36 2.26 1.84 3.97
CA PHE A 36 3.26 2.35 3.03
C PHE A 36 4.21 3.33 3.73
N LEU A 37 5.42 3.45 3.19
CA LEU A 37 6.44 4.37 3.67
C LEU A 37 6.30 5.71 2.94
N CYS A 38 6.27 6.81 3.70
CA CYS A 38 6.38 8.16 3.11
C CYS A 38 7.76 8.34 2.45
N GLU A 39 7.81 8.94 1.25
CA GLU A 39 9.03 8.91 0.40
C GLU A 39 10.31 9.42 1.07
N ASN A 40 10.25 10.58 1.72
CA ASN A 40 11.41 11.22 2.33
C ASN A 40 11.32 11.21 3.86
N SER A 41 10.64 10.20 4.40
CA SER A 41 10.40 10.04 5.82
C SER A 41 10.59 8.59 6.24
N THR A 42 10.67 8.37 7.55
CA THR A 42 10.64 7.03 8.16
C THR A 42 9.24 6.68 8.65
N GLU A 43 8.25 7.52 8.37
CA GLU A 43 6.88 7.33 8.81
C GLU A 43 6.15 6.36 7.89
N CYS A 44 5.50 5.40 8.53
CA CYS A 44 4.64 4.43 7.87
C CYS A 44 3.19 4.79 8.12
N LEU A 45 2.44 5.03 7.06
CA LEU A 45 1.02 5.31 7.14
C LEU A 45 0.21 4.08 6.75
N LEU A 46 -1.02 4.02 7.24
CA LEU A 46 -1.98 3.01 6.79
C LEU A 46 -2.31 3.27 5.32
N ILE A 47 -2.51 2.20 4.55
CA ILE A 47 -2.77 2.32 3.12
C ILE A 47 -4.01 3.17 2.80
N ASN A 48 -5.00 3.20 3.70
CA ASN A 48 -6.19 4.05 3.57
C ASN A 48 -5.93 5.56 3.72
N LYS A 49 -4.70 6.00 4.00
CA LYS A 49 -4.29 7.42 4.01
C LYS A 49 -3.60 7.84 2.71
N TYR A 50 -3.40 6.92 1.77
CA TYR A 50 -2.81 7.24 0.49
C TYR A 50 -3.86 7.88 -0.43
N CYS A 51 -3.61 9.09 -0.94
CA CYS A 51 -4.52 9.86 -1.79
C CYS A 51 -5.92 10.03 -1.19
N ASP A 52 -6.01 10.25 0.13
CA ASP A 52 -7.26 10.44 0.85
C ASP A 52 -7.72 11.91 0.90
N GLY A 53 -6.92 12.80 0.31
CA GLY A 53 -7.17 14.25 0.23
C GLY A 53 -6.63 15.03 1.43
N ASN A 54 -5.96 14.36 2.39
CA ASN A 54 -5.28 14.98 3.51
C ASN A 54 -3.79 14.72 3.43
N ARG A 55 -3.01 15.74 3.77
CA ARG A 55 -1.55 15.60 3.88
C ARG A 55 -1.19 14.96 5.21
N ASP A 56 -1.07 13.65 5.24
CA ASP A 56 -0.66 12.87 6.41
C ASP A 56 0.86 12.64 6.44
N CYS A 57 1.53 12.49 5.28
CA CYS A 57 2.99 12.43 5.28
C CYS A 57 3.60 13.82 5.59
N PRO A 58 4.72 13.89 6.32
CA PRO A 58 5.42 15.16 6.58
C PRO A 58 5.81 15.89 5.29
N ASP A 59 6.25 15.13 4.29
CA ASP A 59 6.59 15.63 2.95
C ASP A 59 5.38 15.79 2.03
N GLY A 60 4.24 15.18 2.37
CA GLY A 60 3.01 15.16 1.58
C GLY A 60 3.06 14.22 0.38
N SER A 61 3.98 13.25 0.41
CA SER A 61 4.16 12.27 -0.66
C SER A 61 2.98 11.31 -0.83
N ASP A 62 2.12 11.21 0.18
CA ASP A 62 0.83 10.51 0.15
C ASP A 62 -0.21 11.18 -0.77
N GLU A 63 -0.01 12.45 -1.13
CA GLU A 63 -0.93 13.24 -1.97
C GLU A 63 -0.25 13.75 -3.25
N ASP A 64 0.81 13.07 -3.71
CA ASP A 64 1.50 13.45 -4.95
C ASP A 64 0.58 13.24 -6.18
N GLU A 65 0.32 14.30 -6.94
CA GLU A 65 -0.60 14.26 -8.09
C GLU A 65 -0.21 13.26 -9.19
N VAL A 66 1.08 12.97 -9.35
CA VAL A 66 1.55 12.04 -10.39
C VAL A 66 1.32 10.60 -9.94
N LYS A 67 1.42 10.34 -8.64
CA LYS A 67 1.20 9.03 -8.02
C LYS A 67 -0.27 8.74 -7.70
N CYS A 68 -1.05 9.77 -7.37
CA CYS A 68 -2.48 9.66 -7.10
C CYS A 68 -3.32 9.63 -8.38
N ARG A 69 -2.72 9.81 -9.55
CA ARG A 69 -3.41 9.80 -10.85
C ARG A 69 -3.04 8.58 -11.67
N ASP A 70 -4.04 7.78 -12.00
CA ASP A 70 -3.91 6.70 -12.97
C ASP A 70 -3.69 7.27 -14.38
N LYS A 71 -2.58 6.90 -15.03
CA LYS A 71 -2.23 7.40 -16.38
C LYS A 71 -3.07 6.78 -17.50
N GLU A 72 -3.85 5.73 -17.21
CA GLU A 72 -4.76 5.07 -18.17
C GLU A 72 -6.17 5.71 -18.19
N ASP A 73 -6.47 6.66 -17.29
CA ASP A 73 -7.79 7.29 -17.15
C ASP A 73 -8.13 8.33 -18.24
N ASP A 74 -7.21 8.63 -19.15
CA ASP A 74 -7.46 9.55 -20.29
C ASP A 74 -8.37 8.94 -21.38
N LYS A 75 -8.72 7.65 -21.29
CA LYS A 75 -9.51 6.93 -22.32
C LYS A 75 -10.95 6.60 -21.92
N PHE A 76 -11.33 6.77 -20.66
CA PHE A 76 -12.68 6.47 -20.19
C PHE A 76 -13.17 7.58 -19.25
N TRP A 77 -14.47 7.60 -18.94
CA TRP A 77 -15.13 8.61 -18.08
C TRP A 77 -14.61 8.66 -16.62
N ASP A 78 -13.50 8.00 -16.33
CA ASP A 78 -12.88 7.83 -15.02
C ASP A 78 -12.27 9.13 -14.49
N HIS A 79 -11.99 10.12 -15.35
CA HIS A 79 -11.63 11.48 -14.92
C HIS A 79 -12.77 12.23 -14.17
N MET A 80 -14.02 11.72 -14.21
CA MET A 80 -15.14 12.25 -13.43
C MET A 80 -15.27 11.58 -12.05
N PHE A 81 -14.64 10.42 -11.86
CA PHE A 81 -14.67 9.64 -10.64
C PHE A 81 -13.26 9.17 -10.30
N GLN A 82 -12.60 9.80 -9.33
CA GLN A 82 -11.30 9.32 -8.83
C GLN A 82 -11.40 7.81 -8.55
N LYS A 83 -10.75 6.98 -9.37
CA LYS A 83 -10.58 5.57 -9.03
C LYS A 83 -9.84 5.51 -7.71
N ARG A 84 -10.22 4.59 -6.83
CA ARG A 84 -9.37 4.31 -5.69
C ARG A 84 -8.01 3.84 -6.25
N PRO A 85 -6.87 4.31 -5.72
CA PRO A 85 -5.53 4.03 -6.25
C PRO A 85 -5.22 2.53 -6.47
N TRP A 86 -5.96 1.62 -5.84
CA TRP A 86 -5.79 0.17 -5.94
C TRP A 86 -6.50 -0.50 -7.12
N ALA A 87 -7.21 0.26 -7.97
CA ALA A 87 -7.68 -0.23 -9.26
C ALA A 87 -6.52 -0.62 -10.21
N GLU A 88 -5.27 -0.23 -9.91
CA GLU A 88 -4.06 -0.71 -10.61
C GLU A 88 -3.99 -2.25 -10.69
N ASN A 89 -4.56 -2.95 -9.71
CA ASN A 89 -4.55 -4.42 -9.70
C ASN A 89 -5.57 -5.05 -10.65
N ASP A 90 -6.49 -4.30 -11.26
CA ASP A 90 -7.48 -4.86 -12.20
C ASP A 90 -6.87 -5.44 -13.48
N HIS A 91 -5.70 -4.94 -13.86
CA HIS A 91 -4.91 -5.45 -14.99
C HIS A 91 -4.09 -6.70 -14.64
N HIS A 92 -4.01 -7.06 -13.35
CA HIS A 92 -3.21 -8.19 -12.91
C HIS A 92 -3.99 -9.50 -13.00
N PRO A 93 -3.29 -10.64 -13.25
CA PRO A 93 -3.93 -11.94 -13.31
C PRO A 93 -4.54 -12.33 -11.95
N LYS A 94 -5.49 -13.27 -11.96
CA LYS A 94 -6.16 -13.82 -10.78
C LYS A 94 -5.22 -14.73 -9.97
N ILE A 95 -4.16 -14.16 -9.43
CA ILE A 95 -3.14 -14.85 -8.64
C ILE A 95 -3.10 -14.15 -7.28
N CYS A 96 -3.27 -14.91 -6.20
CA CYS A 96 -3.09 -14.39 -4.85
C CYS A 96 -1.63 -14.57 -4.40
N ASN A 97 -1.13 -13.63 -3.61
CA ASN A 97 0.15 -13.77 -2.88
C ASN A 97 -0.04 -14.46 -1.51
N PHE A 98 -1.26 -14.91 -1.21
CA PHE A 98 -1.66 -15.49 0.06
C PHE A 98 -2.54 -16.72 -0.15
N SER A 99 -2.68 -17.55 0.89
CA SER A 99 -3.55 -18.72 0.85
C SER A 99 -4.96 -18.33 1.31
N TYR A 100 -5.95 -18.55 0.45
CA TYR A 100 -7.35 -18.30 0.76
C TYR A 100 -8.22 -19.42 0.19
N ASN A 101 -9.14 -19.94 1.01
CA ASN A 101 -9.97 -21.09 0.68
C ASN A 101 -11.46 -20.75 0.59
N GLY A 102 -11.82 -19.46 0.63
CA GLY A 102 -13.18 -18.99 0.46
C GLY A 102 -13.55 -18.76 -1.01
N SER A 103 -14.75 -18.21 -1.24
CA SER A 103 -15.33 -18.07 -2.59
C SER A 103 -14.96 -16.78 -3.32
N CYS A 104 -14.35 -15.82 -2.61
CA CYS A 104 -13.97 -14.53 -3.18
C CYS A 104 -12.81 -14.64 -4.17
N MET A 105 -12.82 -13.78 -5.19
CA MET A 105 -11.71 -13.67 -6.14
C MET A 105 -10.58 -12.86 -5.52
N CYS A 106 -9.32 -13.17 -5.86
CA CYS A 106 -8.18 -12.36 -5.43
C CYS A 106 -7.38 -11.84 -6.62
N ARG A 107 -6.60 -10.77 -6.40
CA ARG A 107 -5.47 -10.37 -7.25
C ARG A 107 -4.37 -9.78 -6.38
N LYS A 108 -3.16 -10.33 -6.45
CA LYS A 108 -2.05 -10.05 -5.52
C LYS A 108 -2.50 -10.14 -4.06
N ARG A 109 -2.74 -9.01 -3.41
CA ARG A 109 -3.14 -8.87 -2.00
C ARG A 109 -4.55 -8.28 -1.86
N ASP A 110 -5.29 -8.14 -2.96
CA ASP A 110 -6.67 -7.66 -2.93
C ASP A 110 -7.64 -8.85 -2.96
N LEU A 111 -8.69 -8.77 -2.14
CA LEU A 111 -9.75 -9.77 -2.05
C LEU A 111 -11.10 -9.16 -2.43
N PHE A 112 -11.69 -9.67 -3.51
CA PHE A 112 -12.93 -9.21 -4.13
C PHE A 112 -14.08 -10.16 -3.80
N CYS A 113 -14.87 -9.77 -2.80
CA CYS A 113 -16.07 -10.46 -2.31
C CYS A 113 -17.37 -9.76 -2.73
N GLY A 114 -17.31 -8.87 -3.73
CA GLY A 114 -18.49 -8.17 -4.25
C GLY A 114 -19.53 -9.09 -4.90
N GLN A 115 -20.80 -8.72 -4.79
CA GLN A 115 -21.94 -9.39 -5.44
C GLN A 115 -22.08 -10.90 -5.12
N GLN A 116 -21.67 -11.31 -3.92
CA GLN A 116 -21.73 -12.71 -3.48
C GLN A 116 -23.02 -13.04 -2.72
N GLY A 117 -23.90 -12.05 -2.47
CA GLY A 117 -25.10 -12.24 -1.64
C GLY A 117 -24.77 -12.46 -0.17
N LEU A 118 -23.62 -11.95 0.30
CA LEU A 118 -23.18 -12.11 1.68
C LEU A 118 -24.12 -11.38 2.63
N LYS A 119 -24.52 -12.07 3.69
CA LYS A 119 -25.29 -11.49 4.81
C LYS A 119 -24.42 -11.19 6.02
N ILE A 120 -23.24 -11.82 6.07
CA ILE A 120 -22.20 -11.66 7.07
C ILE A 120 -20.84 -11.65 6.35
N ILE A 121 -19.85 -10.97 6.94
CA ILE A 121 -18.47 -11.01 6.44
C ILE A 121 -17.86 -12.37 6.81
N PRO A 122 -17.15 -13.06 5.90
CA PRO A 122 -16.49 -14.32 6.21
C PRO A 122 -15.53 -14.18 7.40
N GLU A 123 -15.51 -15.16 8.29
CA GLU A 123 -14.61 -15.16 9.46
C GLU A 123 -13.18 -15.62 9.12
N ASP A 124 -12.99 -16.22 7.95
CA ASP A 124 -11.71 -16.76 7.45
C ASP A 124 -10.92 -15.76 6.59
N LEU A 125 -11.06 -14.46 6.88
CA LEU A 125 -10.27 -13.44 6.20
C LEU A 125 -8.78 -13.58 6.57
N PRO A 126 -7.86 -13.50 5.59
CA PRO A 126 -6.44 -13.48 5.89
C PRO A 126 -6.05 -12.17 6.58
N ASP A 127 -5.81 -12.20 7.89
CA ASP A 127 -5.66 -10.98 8.69
C ASP A 127 -4.45 -10.11 8.29
N GLU A 128 -3.33 -10.74 7.93
CA GLU A 128 -2.07 -10.03 7.62
C GLU A 128 -1.78 -9.96 6.12
N ASP A 129 -2.58 -10.59 5.29
CA ASP A 129 -2.18 -10.93 3.93
C ASP A 129 -2.93 -10.19 2.83
N ILE A 130 -3.96 -9.45 3.20
CA ILE A 130 -4.75 -8.64 2.27
C ILE A 130 -4.56 -7.15 2.54
N ASP A 131 -4.59 -6.34 1.49
CA ASP A 131 -4.48 -4.89 1.56
C ASP A 131 -5.85 -4.23 1.30
N LEU A 132 -6.69 -4.86 0.47
CA LEU A 132 -8.04 -4.43 0.12
C LEU A 132 -9.04 -5.58 0.28
N LEU A 133 -10.21 -5.27 0.85
CA LEU A 133 -11.38 -6.12 0.88
C LEU A 133 -12.57 -5.38 0.26
N ASP A 134 -13.03 -5.86 -0.89
CA ASP A 134 -14.24 -5.38 -1.57
C ASP A 134 -15.45 -6.24 -1.17
N LEU A 135 -16.45 -5.62 -0.56
CA LEU A 135 -17.70 -6.23 -0.11
C LEU A 135 -18.92 -5.57 -0.79
N GLU A 136 -18.72 -4.86 -1.90
CA GLU A 136 -19.77 -4.12 -2.57
C GLU A 136 -20.93 -5.03 -3.01
N VAL A 137 -22.14 -4.47 -3.07
CA VAL A 137 -23.31 -5.16 -3.65
C VAL A 137 -23.67 -6.49 -2.94
N ASN A 138 -23.53 -6.54 -1.61
CA ASN A 138 -23.94 -7.67 -0.77
C ASN A 138 -25.22 -7.37 0.04
N GLU A 139 -25.77 -8.36 0.73
CA GLU A 139 -27.04 -8.30 1.49
C GLU A 139 -26.82 -8.07 3.00
N PHE A 140 -25.95 -7.13 3.37
CA PHE A 140 -25.75 -6.78 4.77
C PHE A 140 -26.99 -6.06 5.32
N GLY A 141 -27.68 -6.70 6.27
CA GLY A 141 -28.94 -6.16 6.81
C GLY A 141 -28.81 -4.80 7.49
N TYR A 142 -27.69 -4.56 8.18
CA TYR A 142 -27.35 -3.26 8.76
C TYR A 142 -25.83 -3.09 8.88
N LEU A 143 -25.32 -1.93 8.47
CA LEU A 143 -23.94 -1.55 8.70
C LEU A 143 -23.76 -1.14 10.17
N SER A 144 -23.16 -2.02 10.96
CA SER A 144 -22.76 -1.76 12.35
C SER A 144 -21.26 -1.92 12.52
N ARG A 145 -20.71 -1.36 13.60
CA ARG A 145 -19.33 -1.65 14.01
C ARG A 145 -19.11 -3.15 14.23
N ASP A 146 -20.15 -3.88 14.64
CA ASP A 146 -20.10 -5.32 14.86
C ASP A 146 -19.95 -6.11 13.57
N LEU A 147 -20.57 -5.65 12.48
CA LEU A 147 -20.44 -6.27 11.15
C LEU A 147 -18.98 -6.24 10.67
N LEU A 148 -18.26 -5.15 10.92
CA LEU A 148 -16.88 -4.94 10.44
C LEU A 148 -15.80 -5.49 11.39
N LYS A 149 -16.17 -6.02 12.56
CA LYS A 149 -15.22 -6.62 13.52
C LYS A 149 -14.28 -7.67 12.92
N PRO A 150 -14.72 -8.53 11.98
CA PRO A 150 -13.84 -9.53 11.37
C PRO A 150 -12.81 -8.94 10.40
N VAL A 151 -12.96 -7.68 9.99
CA VAL A 151 -12.05 -7.08 9.01
C VAL A 151 -10.85 -6.47 9.73
N PRO A 152 -9.61 -6.79 9.32
CA PRO A 152 -8.42 -6.22 9.94
C PRO A 152 -8.40 -4.68 9.85
N PRO A 153 -7.81 -4.00 10.86
CA PRO A 153 -7.83 -2.54 10.93
C PRO A 153 -7.00 -1.87 9.82
N ASN A 154 -5.96 -2.55 9.34
CA ASN A 154 -5.05 -2.12 8.28
C ASN A 154 -5.53 -2.44 6.86
N VAL A 155 -6.68 -3.11 6.73
CA VAL A 155 -7.28 -3.45 5.43
C VAL A 155 -8.21 -2.33 4.97
N ALA A 156 -7.95 -1.84 3.76
CA ALA A 156 -8.86 -0.93 3.08
C ALA A 156 -10.17 -1.67 2.77
N LYS A 157 -11.30 -1.00 3.00
CA LYS A 157 -12.65 -1.57 2.85
C LYS A 157 -13.34 -0.84 1.70
N MET A 158 -13.89 -1.59 0.77
CA MET A 158 -14.68 -1.07 -0.34
C MET A 158 -16.10 -1.65 -0.28
#